data_AF-A0A5Q0V0G8-F1
#
_entry.id   AF-A0A5Q0V0G8-F1
#
_cell.length_a   1.000
_cell.length_b   1.000
_cell.length_c   1.000
_cell.angle_alpha   90.00
_cell.angle_beta   90.00
_cell.angle_gamma   90.00
#
_symmetry.space_group_name_H-M   'P 1'
#
loop_
_entity.id
_entity.type
_entity.pdbx_description
1 polymer ?
#
loop_
_entity_poly.entity_id
_entity_poly.type
_entity_poly.pdbx_seq_one_letter_code
_entity_poly.pdbx_strand_id
1 'polypeptide(L)'
;LPPIQSGDRIDYKNMSLISRFISEQGKILSRRVNRLTLKQQRLITIAIKQARILSSLPFLNNEKQFEKSESAARTTGLKTKK
;
A
#
# COMPACT_ATOMS: atom_id res chain seq x y z
N LEU A 1 -3.33 -10.37 2.27
CA LEU A 1 -1.99 -9.76 2.41
C LEU A 1 -1.00 -10.87 2.70
N PRO A 2 0.11 -10.97 1.95
CA PRO A 2 1.14 -11.96 2.23
C PRO A 2 1.75 -11.71 3.62
N PRO A 3 2.03 -12.76 4.41
CA PRO A 3 2.66 -12.62 5.72
C PRO A 3 4.09 -12.11 5.57
N ILE A 4 4.52 -11.21 6.46
CA ILE A 4 5.91 -10.75 6.52
C ILE A 4 6.77 -11.94 6.96
N GLN A 5 7.76 -12.31 6.13
CA GLN A 5 8.66 -13.40 6.45
C GLN A 5 9.74 -12.92 7.43
N SER A 6 10.29 -13.84 8.24
CA SER A 6 11.33 -13.50 9.23
C SER A 6 12.61 -12.90 8.63
N GLY A 7 12.86 -13.09 7.33
CA GLY A 7 13.97 -12.49 6.60
C GLY A 7 13.69 -11.11 6.01
N ASP A 8 12.44 -10.65 6.02
CA ASP A 8 12.08 -9.35 5.47
C ASP A 8 12.53 -8.25 6.44
N ARG A 9 13.53 -7.47 6.02
CA ARG A 9 14.01 -6.32 6.79
C ARG A 9 13.02 -5.16 6.67
N ILE A 10 12.40 -4.80 7.79
CA ILE A 10 11.43 -3.69 7.89
C ILE A 10 12.19 -2.36 8.06
N ASP A 11 12.52 -1.73 6.94
CA ASP A 11 13.20 -0.43 6.89
C ASP A 11 12.43 0.57 6.04
N TYR A 12 12.54 1.86 6.36
CA TYR A 12 11.91 2.97 5.62
C TYR A 12 12.27 3.02 4.13
N LYS A 13 13.41 2.42 3.75
CA LYS A 13 13.89 2.33 2.36
C LYS A 13 13.06 1.35 1.53
N ASN A 14 12.43 0.36 2.14
CA ASN A 14 11.67 -0.66 1.42
C ASN A 14 10.22 -0.21 1.19
N MET A 15 10.03 0.68 0.21
CA MET A 15 8.72 1.23 -0.12
C MET A 15 7.70 0.16 -0.52
N SER A 16 8.13 -0.90 -1.19
CA SER A 16 7.25 -1.98 -1.66
C SER A 16 6.59 -2.76 -0.52
N LEU A 17 7.30 -2.90 0.60
CA LEU A 17 6.80 -3.54 1.81
C LEU A 17 5.90 -2.59 2.58
N ILE A 18 6.36 -1.35 2.78
CA ILE A 18 5.68 -0.38 3.63
C ILE A 18 4.36 0.13 3.03
N SER A 19 4.29 0.29 1.70
CA SER A 19 3.09 0.76 1.00
C SER A 19 1.90 -0.19 1.17
N ARG A 20 2.12 -1.47 1.47
CA ARG A 20 1.07 -2.46 1.72
C ARG A 20 0.35 -2.26 3.06
N PHE A 21 0.93 -1.50 3.98
CA PHE A 21 0.42 -1.28 5.33
C PHE A 21 -0.17 0.12 5.54
N ILE A 22 -0.33 0.89 4.45
CA ILE A 22 -1.02 2.16 4.44
C ILE A 22 -2.32 2.04 3.63
N SER A 23 -3.31 2.83 3.98
CA SER A 23 -4.51 3.00 3.16
C SER A 23 -4.22 3.89 1.96
N GLU A 24 -5.15 3.93 1.01
CA GLU A 24 -5.10 4.84 -0.15
C GLU A 24 -5.00 6.31 0.28
N GLN A 25 -5.69 6.69 1.36
CA GLN A 25 -5.59 8.02 1.99
C GLN A 25 -4.21 8.33 2.59
N GLY A 26 -3.32 7.34 2.64
CA GLY A 26 -2.00 7.44 3.26
C GLY A 26 -2.01 7.17 4.77
N LYS A 27 -3.12 6.72 5.39
CA LYS A 27 -3.20 6.42 6.83
C LYS A 27 -2.59 5.05 7.15
N ILE A 28 -2.00 4.88 8.34
CA ILE A 28 -1.43 3.58 8.74
C ILE A 28 -2.56 2.62 9.12
N LEU A 29 -2.57 1.43 8.54
CA LEU A 29 -3.55 0.39 8.85
C LEU A 29 -3.30 -0.20 10.24
N SER A 30 -4.39 -0.56 10.93
CA SER A 30 -4.31 -1.16 12.27
C SER A 30 -3.71 -2.58 12.24
N ARG A 31 -3.12 -2.99 13.36
CA ARG A 31 -2.56 -4.35 13.52
C ARG A 31 -3.57 -5.47 13.21
N ARG A 32 -4.85 -5.27 13.59
CA ARG A 32 -5.93 -6.25 13.38
C ARG A 32 -6.20 -6.50 11.89
N VAL A 33 -6.12 -5.43 11.10
CA VAL A 33 -6.27 -5.50 9.64
C VAL A 33 -5.05 -6.16 9.00
N ASN A 34 -3.86 -5.75 9.42
CA ASN A 34 -2.60 -6.26 8.87
C ASN A 34 -2.26 -7.70 9.30
N ARG A 35 -2.91 -8.21 10.36
CA ARG A 35 -2.65 -9.53 10.97
C ARG A 35 -1.17 -9.75 11.33
N LEU A 36 -0.57 -8.74 11.95
CA LEU A 36 0.84 -8.76 12.35
C LEU A 36 1.01 -8.99 13.86
N THR A 37 2.21 -9.44 14.22
CA THR A 37 2.66 -9.40 15.62
C THR A 37 2.81 -7.96 16.10
N LEU A 38 2.76 -7.74 17.41
CA LEU A 38 2.94 -6.41 17.99
C LEU A 38 4.31 -5.82 17.66
N LYS A 39 5.36 -6.65 17.66
CA LYS A 39 6.74 -6.24 17.33
C LYS A 39 6.83 -5.75 15.88
N GLN A 40 6.30 -6.52 14.93
CA GLN A 40 6.29 -6.14 13.51
C GLN A 40 5.51 -4.83 13.29
N GLN A 41 4.32 -4.69 13.89
CA GLN A 41 3.54 -3.46 13.74
C GLN A 41 4.29 -2.22 14.25
N ARG A 42 5.01 -2.32 15.38
CA ARG A 42 5.83 -1.23 15.92
C ARG A 42 6.93 -0.84 14.93
N LEU A 43 7.66 -1.82 14.39
CA LEU A 43 8.72 -1.60 13.41
C LEU A 43 8.19 -0.92 12.14
N ILE A 44 7.08 -1.41 11.60
CA ILE A 44 6.43 -0.81 10.42
C ILE A 44 5.99 0.62 10.69
N THR A 45 5.42 0.88 11.86
CA THR A 45 4.96 2.23 12.23
C THR A 45 6.14 3.21 12.29
N ILE A 46 7.29 2.79 12.83
CA ILE A 46 8.51 3.58 12.86
C ILE A 46 9.02 3.83 11.43
N ALA A 47 9.09 2.78 10.61
CA ALA A 47 9.56 2.87 9.24
C ALA A 47 8.68 3.78 8.37
N ILE A 48 7.34 3.70 8.50
CA ILE A 48 6.40 4.61 7.81
C ILE A 48 6.64 6.06 8.24
N LYS A 49 6.78 6.32 9.54
CA LYS A 49 7.00 7.68 10.05
C LYS A 49 8.31 8.27 9.52
N GLN A 50 9.38 7.48 9.51
CA GLN A 50 10.66 7.88 8.92
C GLN A 50 10.51 8.19 7.43
N ALA A 51 9.85 7.31 6.66
CA ALA A 51 9.60 7.52 5.23
C ALA A 51 8.79 8.80 4.95
N ARG A 52 7.84 9.16 5.82
CA ARG A 52 7.07 10.41 5.70
C ARG A 52 7.91 11.66 5.97
N ILE A 53 8.77 11.63 7.00
CA ILE A 53 9.67 12.74 7.32
C ILE A 53 10.65 12.99 6.16
N LEU A 54 11.12 11.91 5.52
CA LEU A 54 12.00 11.96 4.36
C LEU A 54 11.25 12.17 3.01
N SER A 55 9.97 12.55 3.05
CA SER A 55 9.12 12.81 1.88
C SER A 55 8.96 11.64 0.90
N SER A 56 9.30 10.41 1.30
CA SER A 56 9.08 9.20 0.49
C SER A 56 7.61 8.75 0.51
N LEU A 57 6.86 9.09 1.57
CA LEU A 57 5.43 8.83 1.67
C LEU A 57 4.66 10.11 2.04
N PRO A 58 3.47 10.33 1.45
CA PRO A 58 2.62 11.45 1.80
C PRO A 58 1.95 11.29 3.17
N PHE A 59 1.67 12.41 3.84
CA PHE A 59 0.88 12.43 5.07
C PHE A 59 -0.62 12.32 4.82
N LEU A 60 -1.08 12.90 3.71
CA LEU A 60 -2.46 12.91 3.24
C LEU A 60 -2.45 12.76 1.73
N ASN A 61 -3.21 11.79 1.21
CA ASN A 61 -3.54 11.73 -0.20
C ASN A 61 -4.89 12.39 -0.41
N ASN A 62 -4.92 13.48 -1.17
CA ASN A 62 -6.18 14.10 -1.59
C ASN A 62 -6.85 13.13 -2.57
N GLU A 63 -8.07 12.68 -2.25
CA GLU A 63 -8.79 11.60 -2.97
C GLU A 63 -9.03 11.84 -4.48
N LYS A 64 -8.66 13.01 -4.99
CA LYS A 64 -8.90 13.43 -6.36
C LYS A 64 -7.96 12.82 -7.41
N GLN A 65 -6.99 11.98 -7.02
CA GLN A 65 -5.93 11.54 -7.94
C GLN A 65 -6.11 10.13 -8.54
N PHE A 66 -7.17 9.39 -8.18
CA PHE A 66 -7.37 8.01 -8.65
C PHE A 66 -8.53 7.80 -9.64
N GLU A 67 -9.03 8.85 -10.29
CA GLU A 67 -9.94 8.73 -11.45
C GLU A 67 -9.22 8.38 -12.78
N LYS A 68 -7.94 7.97 -12.74
CA LYS A 68 -7.18 7.60 -13.95
C LYS A 68 -6.38 6.31 -13.76
N SER A 69 -6.97 5.20 -14.20
CA SER A 69 -6.38 4.28 -15.20
C SER A 69 -7.18 2.98 -15.40
N GLU A 70 -8.52 3.00 -15.42
CA GLU A 70 -9.30 1.92 -16.05
C GLU A 70 -9.58 2.21 -17.54
N SER A 71 -8.54 2.53 -18.30
CA SER A 71 -8.64 2.71 -19.77
C SER A 71 -7.50 1.99 -20.50
N ALA A 72 -7.35 0.70 -20.22
CA ALA A 72 -6.55 -0.20 -21.04
C ALA A 72 -7.14 -1.63 -21.08
N ALA A 73 -8.45 -1.77 -21.29
CA ALA A 73 -9.08 -3.02 -21.74
C ALA A 73 -10.51 -2.78 -22.26
N ARG A 74 -10.66 -2.00 -23.34
CA ARG A 74 -11.91 -1.95 -24.13
C ARG A 74 -11.63 -1.99 -25.62
N THR A 75 -11.21 -3.14 -26.12
CA THR A 75 -11.17 -3.54 -27.55
C THR A 75 -11.12 -5.08 -27.52
N THR A 76 -11.97 -5.92 -28.11
CA THR A 76 -12.89 -5.87 -29.25
C THR A 76 -13.89 -7.02 -29.08
N GLY A 77 -15.20 -6.78 -29.19
CA GLY A 77 -15.95 -7.34 -30.32
C GLY A 77 -17.03 -8.35 -29.92
N LEU A 78 -18.26 -7.86 -29.72
CA LEU A 78 -19.47 -8.65 -29.93
C LEU A 78 -19.43 -9.27 -31.33
N LYS A 79 -19.61 -10.59 -31.45
CA LYS A 79 -20.08 -11.20 -32.70
C LYS A 79 -21.21 -12.20 -32.40
N THR A 80 -22.41 -11.64 -32.51
CA THR A 80 -23.69 -12.15 -33.03
C THR A 80 -24.02 -13.65 -32.90
N LYS A 81 -25.14 -13.91 -32.19
CA LYS A 81 -25.97 -15.12 -32.32
C LYS A 81 -26.49 -15.29 -33.76
N LYS A 82 -26.33 -16.48 -34.33
CA LYS A 82 -27.34 -17.20 -35.12
C LYS A 82 -26.99 -18.68 -35.10
#